data_AF-A0AA47BVM7-F1
#
_entry.id   AF-A0AA47BVM7-F1
#
_cell.length_a   1.000
_cell.length_b   1.000
_cell.length_c   1.000
_cell.angle_alpha   90.00
_cell.angle_beta   90.00
_cell.angle_gamma   90.00
#
_symmetry.space_group_name_H-M   'P 1'
#
loop_
_entity.id
_entity.type
_entity.pdbx_description
1 polymer ?
#
loop_
_entity_poly.entity_id
_entity_poly.type
_entity_poly.pdbx_seq_one_letter_code
_entity_poly.pdbx_strand_id
1 'polypeptide(L)' 'ALMSLLVSCKVPESMAWVVSTFAGSTEGFANGIGNTAQFNNPVGVTVDSSGNVYVADAIRKITPADRIEDRVVSTF' A
#
# COMPACT_ATOMS: atom_id res chain seq x y z
N ALA A 1 44.92 -0.11 36.31
CA ALA A 1 44.82 0.37 34.92
C ALA A 1 43.53 -0.16 34.32
N LEU A 2 42.66 0.77 33.94
CA LEU A 2 41.50 0.65 33.03
C LEU A 2 40.55 -0.55 33.18
N MET A 3 39.47 -0.25 33.88
CA MET A 3 38.14 -0.84 33.75
C MET A 3 37.71 -0.75 32.28
N SER A 4 37.73 -1.87 31.56
CA SER A 4 37.24 -1.93 30.18
C SER A 4 35.71 -1.81 30.17
N LEU A 5 35.21 -0.59 30.07
CA LEU A 5 33.81 -0.28 29.79
C LEU A 5 33.51 -0.67 28.33
N LEU A 6 33.14 -1.93 28.11
CA LEU A 6 32.46 -2.32 26.88
C LEU A 6 31.06 -1.71 26.93
N VAL A 7 30.86 -0.62 26.20
CA VAL A 7 29.52 -0.15 25.81
C VAL A 7 28.94 -1.25 24.93
N SER A 8 28.26 -2.21 25.55
CA SER A 8 27.47 -3.21 24.84
C SER A 8 26.20 -2.52 24.34
N CYS A 9 26.31 -1.79 23.23
CA CYS A 9 25.17 -1.63 22.34
C CYS A 9 24.98 -2.99 21.68
N LYS A 10 24.31 -3.91 22.38
CA LYS A 10 23.81 -5.16 21.81
C LYS A 10 22.78 -4.75 20.76
N VAL A 11 23.20 -4.61 19.50
CA VAL A 11 22.26 -4.50 18.38
C VAL A 11 21.39 -5.77 18.46
N PRO A 12 20.05 -5.67 18.63
CA PRO A 12 19.22 -6.86 18.78
C PRO A 12 19.39 -7.72 17.53
N GLU A 13 19.82 -8.96 17.72
CA GLU A 13 20.24 -9.89 16.66
C GLU A 13 19.08 -10.40 15.79
N SER A 14 17.96 -9.70 15.78
CA SER A 14 16.77 -10.05 15.01
C SER A 14 15.89 -8.83 14.84
N MET A 15 16.23 -7.97 13.90
CA MET A 15 15.24 -7.11 13.28
C MET A 15 14.65 -7.89 12.10
N ALA A 16 13.83 -8.89 12.44
CA ALA A 16 13.11 -9.69 11.47
C ALA A 16 11.95 -8.86 10.92
N TRP A 17 12.07 -8.42 9.68
CA TRP A 17 10.98 -7.76 8.98
C TRP A 17 9.92 -8.80 8.63
N VAL A 18 8.72 -8.63 9.18
CA VAL A 18 7.56 -9.46 8.85
C VAL A 18 6.79 -8.77 7.74
N VAL A 19 6.63 -9.46 6.61
CA VAL A 19 5.76 -9.01 5.52
C VAL A 19 4.39 -9.62 5.73
N SER A 20 3.35 -8.80 5.62
CA SER A 20 1.96 -9.24 5.62
C SER A 20 1.22 -8.62 4.43
N THR A 21 0.16 -9.32 3.98
CA THR A 21 -0.72 -8.81 2.93
C THR A 21 -1.74 -7.87 3.55
N PHE A 22 -1.77 -6.62 3.10
CA PHE A 22 -2.74 -5.63 3.57
C PHE A 22 -4.09 -5.73 2.84
N ALA A 23 -4.05 -5.94 1.51
CA ALA A 23 -5.24 -6.10 0.68
C ALA A 23 -4.94 -6.88 -0.60
N GLY A 24 -5.97 -7.46 -1.21
CA GLY A 24 -5.87 -8.22 -2.45
C GLY A 24 -6.08 -9.73 -2.29
N SER A 25 -6.60 -10.36 -3.33
CA SER A 25 -6.71 -11.82 -3.46
C SER A 25 -6.38 -12.28 -4.87
N THR A 26 -7.39 -12.69 -5.64
CA THR A 26 -7.28 -13.06 -7.05
C THR A 26 -7.41 -11.83 -7.94
N GLU A 27 -6.93 -11.96 -9.17
CA GLU A 27 -7.10 -10.94 -10.20
C GLU A 27 -8.58 -10.61 -10.42
N GLY A 28 -8.93 -9.33 -10.51
CA GLY A 28 -10.30 -8.89 -10.77
C GLY A 28 -10.57 -7.43 -10.39
N PHE A 29 -11.85 -7.07 -10.38
CA PHE A 29 -12.31 -5.68 -10.16
C PHE A 29 -13.26 -5.55 -8.95
N ALA A 30 -13.35 -6.59 -8.12
CA ALA A 30 -14.24 -6.58 -6.97
C ALA A 30 -13.72 -5.62 -5.90
N ASN A 31 -14.58 -4.67 -5.51
CA ASN A 31 -14.36 -3.88 -4.31
C ASN A 31 -14.47 -4.78 -3.08
N GLY A 32 -13.66 -4.51 -2.06
CA GLY A 32 -13.68 -5.24 -0.81
C GLY A 32 -12.75 -4.63 0.22
N ILE A 33 -12.78 -5.18 1.44
CA ILE A 33 -11.89 -4.82 2.54
C ILE A 33 -10.81 -5.91 2.65
N GLY A 34 -9.54 -5.48 2.74
CA GLY A 34 -8.40 -6.38 2.88
C GLY A 34 -8.34 -7.42 1.76
N ASN A 35 -8.31 -8.70 2.13
CA ASN A 35 -8.16 -9.80 1.19
C ASN A 35 -9.43 -10.07 0.33
N THR A 36 -10.53 -9.35 0.56
CA THR A 36 -11.71 -9.45 -0.32
C THR A 36 -11.65 -8.46 -1.49
N ALA A 37 -10.74 -7.48 -1.44
CA ALA A 37 -10.45 -6.62 -2.58
C ALA A 37 -9.74 -7.44 -3.67
N GLN A 38 -10.04 -7.12 -4.92
CA GLN A 38 -9.37 -7.69 -6.08
C GLN A 38 -8.71 -6.58 -6.88
N PHE A 39 -7.54 -6.90 -7.43
CA PHE A 39 -6.80 -6.01 -8.29
C PHE A 39 -6.44 -6.71 -9.58
N ASN A 40 -6.58 -6.06 -10.73
CA ASN A 40 -6.36 -6.68 -12.04
C ASN A 40 -4.96 -6.40 -12.60
N ASN A 41 -4.52 -5.14 -12.59
CA ASN A 41 -3.20 -4.75 -13.07
C ASN A 41 -2.72 -3.47 -12.37
N PRO A 42 -2.36 -3.54 -11.08
CA PRO A 42 -1.87 -2.39 -10.33
C PRO A 42 -0.52 -1.94 -10.89
N VAL A 43 -0.43 -0.67 -11.28
CA VAL A 43 0.79 -0.06 -11.86
C VAL A 43 1.49 0.92 -10.93
N GLY A 44 0.86 1.27 -9.80
CA GLY A 44 1.41 2.20 -8.83
C GLY A 44 0.73 2.11 -7.48
N VAL A 45 1.45 2.54 -6.45
CA VAL A 45 0.95 2.64 -5.08
C VAL A 45 1.51 3.92 -4.45
N THR A 46 0.67 4.63 -3.69
CA THR A 46 1.08 5.77 -2.86
C THR A 46 0.39 5.69 -1.51
N VAL A 47 0.97 6.36 -0.51
CA VAL A 47 0.44 6.42 0.85
C VAL A 47 0.34 7.88 1.25
N ASP A 48 -0.81 8.29 1.81
CA ASP A 48 -0.98 9.65 2.32
C ASP A 48 -0.43 9.80 3.76
N SER A 49 -0.45 11.03 4.29
CA SER A 49 -0.01 11.32 5.65
C SER A 49 -0.89 10.70 6.74
N SER A 50 -2.07 10.22 6.40
CA SER A 50 -3.01 9.54 7.30
C SER A 50 -2.84 8.02 7.29
N GLY A 51 -1.94 7.49 6.45
CA GLY A 51 -1.67 6.06 6.31
C GLY A 51 -2.65 5.35 5.38
N ASN A 52 -3.45 6.06 4.59
CA ASN A 52 -4.29 5.46 3.56
C ASN A 52 -3.43 5.05 2.38
N VAL A 53 -3.61 3.81 1.91
CA VAL A 53 -2.92 3.26 0.75
C VAL A 53 -3.81 3.37 -0.48
N TYR A 54 -3.28 4.02 -1.51
CA TYR A 54 -3.95 4.20 -2.80
C TYR A 54 -3.24 3.34 -3.84
N VAL A 55 -4.00 2.48 -4.51
CA VAL A 55 -3.49 1.60 -5.56
C VAL A 55 -4.03 2.08 -6.90
N ALA A 56 -3.14 2.36 -7.85
CA ALA A 56 -3.49 2.69 -9.21
C ALA A 56 -3.67 1.40 -10.00
N ASP A 57 -4.89 0.86 -9.96
CA ASP A 57 -5.29 -0.32 -10.70
C ASP A 57 -6.44 0.05 -11.64
N ALA A 58 -6.16 -0.01 -12.94
CA ALA A 58 -6.94 0.53 -14.07
C ALA A 58 -6.97 2.07 -14.17
N ILE A 59 -6.13 2.61 -15.07
CA ILE A 59 -6.34 3.94 -15.66
C ILE A 59 -7.67 3.89 -16.45
N ARG A 60 -8.74 4.52 -15.95
CA ARG A 60 -9.97 4.74 -16.73
C ARG A 60 -10.08 6.21 -17.13
N LYS A 61 -9.80 6.49 -18.41
CA LYS A 61 -10.10 7.77 -19.06
C LYS A 61 -11.51 7.71 -19.64
N ILE A 62 -12.21 8.81 -19.52
CA ILE A 62 -13.64 8.95 -19.81
C ILE A 62 -13.75 10.24 -20.64
N THR A 63 -14.57 10.42 -21.73
CA THR A 63 -14.82 11.66 -22.61
C THR A 63 -16.22 12.40 -22.62
N PRO A 64 -16.39 13.77 -22.72
CA PRO A 64 -17.52 14.58 -22.15
C PRO A 64 -18.71 14.72 -23.08
N ALA A 65 -18.84 13.80 -24.02
CA ALA A 65 -20.08 13.62 -24.73
C ALA A 65 -20.97 12.55 -24.05
N ASP A 66 -20.36 11.71 -23.20
CA ASP A 66 -20.98 10.71 -22.31
C ASP A 66 -19.89 10.30 -21.29
N ARG A 67 -19.39 11.30 -20.52
CA ARG A 67 -18.30 11.14 -19.53
C ARG A 67 -18.91 10.63 -18.23
N ILE A 68 -18.50 9.43 -17.80
CA ILE A 68 -18.53 8.92 -16.42
C ILE A 68 -18.38 10.04 -15.39
N GLU A 69 -19.46 10.18 -14.65
CA GLU A 69 -19.56 10.52 -13.24
C GLU A 69 -20.61 9.51 -12.73
N ASP A 70 -20.43 8.76 -11.64
CA ASP A 70 -19.91 9.21 -10.37
C ASP A 70 -19.53 7.99 -9.50
N ARG A 71 -18.29 7.99 -9.01
CA ARG A 71 -18.00 7.93 -7.58
C ARG A 71 -16.56 8.34 -7.40
N VAL A 72 -16.42 9.65 -7.28
CA VAL A 72 -15.26 10.43 -6.83
C VAL A 72 -14.21 9.58 -6.10
N VAL A 73 -13.03 9.42 -6.70
CA VAL A 73 -11.75 9.47 -5.99
C VAL A 73 -10.84 10.40 -6.78
N SER A 74 -10.58 11.52 -6.13
CA SER A 74 -9.91 12.73 -6.58
C SER A 74 -8.59 12.48 -7.31
N THR A 75 -8.37 13.23 -8.37
CA THR A 75 -7.04 13.47 -8.95
C THR A 75 -6.85 14.98 -8.99
N PHE A 76 -5.68 15.41 -8.47
CA PHE A 76 -5.23 16.75 -8.06
C PHE A 76 -5.76 17.23 -6.69
#